data_AF-A0A372R0M2-F1
#
_entry.id   AF-A0A372R0M2-F1
#
_cell.length_a   1.000
_cell.length_b   1.000
_cell.length_c   1.000
_cell.angle_alpha   90.00
_cell.angle_beta   90.00
_cell.angle_gamma   90.00
#
_symmetry.space_group_name_H-M   'P 1'
#
loop_
_entity.id
_entity.type
_entity.pdbx_description
1 polymer ?
#
loop_
_entity_poly.entity_id
_entity_poly.type
_entity_poly.pdbx_seq_one_letter_code
_entity_poly.pdbx_strand_id
1 'polypeptide(L)'
;MPNKKESWMFPTLTDSEIVYFFDTLKVGISLADHDLKRPASERICDLYAKVLEETTGGVFEQVDVMALQSMQEILQEIYSLDYQDIYAVQMNAMAFYIKMRKFMQVVGISDFNLGDIVRPEPQRLRMILSGIINYMKFREDQIKILVKMDEDVESLEAKNEELENGYHNLNARLNALKLQRKEQEPEVKRYKQDNESLMSKMRELKKKQTGLLSEIDSLKASRVEWTDKINNSQFLHVTAKQNLESLKSRIVLHPEKLKQTVEEMNNNLSKEREDLTAAEKSIRDTNAKLDMLKVVEDEIRACNKILDEVLKQRNNCDKAFKELRELQEDVETKRQILREIEKKEQVHLMILQINFGKSNFNKLCFISPFCI
;
A
#
# COMPACT_ATOMS: atom_id res chain seq x y z
N MET A 1 92.06 55.44 62.25
CA MET A 1 91.04 55.32 61.18
C MET A 1 90.64 53.85 61.10
N PRO A 2 89.34 53.50 61.19
CA PRO A 2 88.95 52.10 61.13
C PRO A 2 89.04 51.61 59.68
N ASN A 3 89.80 50.52 59.49
CA ASN A 3 89.94 49.76 58.25
C ASN A 3 88.55 49.41 57.69
N LYS A 4 88.19 50.00 56.55
CA LYS A 4 87.02 49.62 55.78
C LYS A 4 87.33 48.25 55.18
N LYS A 5 86.83 47.16 55.79
CA LYS A 5 86.96 45.80 55.27
C LYS A 5 86.43 45.80 53.83
N GLU A 6 87.29 45.45 52.87
CA GLU A 6 86.89 45.19 51.50
C GLU A 6 85.77 44.15 51.50
N SER A 7 84.59 44.55 51.04
CA SER A 7 83.42 43.68 50.99
C SER A 7 83.49 42.89 49.69
N TRP A 8 83.98 41.66 49.77
CA TRP A 8 84.00 40.72 48.65
C TRP A 8 82.57 40.37 48.21
N MET A 9 82.39 39.99 46.95
CA MET A 9 81.09 39.63 46.36
C MET A 9 80.49 38.31 46.90
N PHE A 10 81.25 37.61 47.74
CA PHE A 10 80.90 36.30 48.31
C PHE A 10 81.24 36.28 49.81
N PRO A 11 80.52 35.48 50.61
CA PRO A 11 80.78 35.35 52.04
C PRO A 11 82.14 34.67 52.29
N THR A 12 82.88 35.16 53.28
CA THR A 12 84.09 34.47 53.76
C THR A 12 83.69 33.34 54.70
N LEU A 13 84.07 32.11 54.35
CA LEU A 13 83.79 30.91 55.10
C LEU A 13 84.84 30.66 56.19
N THR A 14 84.46 29.95 57.24
CA THR A 14 85.37 29.45 58.27
C THR A 14 86.19 28.25 57.78
N ASP A 15 87.30 27.93 58.45
CA ASP A 15 88.15 26.79 58.05
C ASP A 15 87.37 25.47 58.00
N SER A 16 86.52 25.23 59.00
CA SER A 16 85.71 24.02 59.08
C SER A 16 84.64 23.95 57.98
N GLU A 17 84.05 25.09 57.59
CA GLU A 17 83.12 25.15 56.45
C GLU A 17 83.82 24.89 55.13
N ILE A 18 85.02 25.42 54.93
CA ILE A 18 85.83 25.17 53.73
C ILE A 18 86.12 23.67 53.61
N VAL A 19 86.61 23.04 54.68
CA VAL A 19 86.88 21.60 54.71
C VAL A 19 85.61 20.81 54.37
N TYR A 20 84.47 21.15 54.98
CA TYR A 20 83.19 20.51 54.72
C TYR A 20 82.74 20.63 53.25
N PHE A 21 82.85 21.82 52.65
CA PHE A 21 82.42 22.02 51.27
C PHE A 21 83.36 21.35 50.26
N PHE A 22 84.67 21.34 50.49
CA PHE A 22 85.60 20.63 49.61
C PHE A 22 85.37 19.10 49.64
N ASP A 23 85.00 18.55 50.79
CA ASP A 23 84.61 17.13 50.91
C ASP A 23 83.27 16.86 50.21
N THR A 24 82.27 17.73 50.41
CA THR A 24 80.94 17.60 49.79
C THR A 24 80.99 17.75 48.27
N LEU A 25 81.77 18.69 47.76
CA LEU A 25 81.95 18.95 46.32
C LEU A 25 82.87 17.94 45.64
N LYS A 26 83.47 17.00 46.40
CA LYS A 26 84.31 15.90 45.90
C LYS A 26 85.43 16.35 44.95
N VAL A 27 86.13 17.45 45.28
CA VAL A 27 87.19 18.05 44.46
C VAL A 27 88.45 17.15 44.33
N GLY A 28 88.40 15.87 44.71
CA GLY A 28 89.50 14.92 44.58
C GLY A 28 90.67 15.13 45.55
N ILE A 29 90.59 16.14 46.44
CA ILE A 29 91.56 16.43 47.50
C ILE A 29 90.82 16.64 48.83
N SER A 30 91.23 15.89 49.84
CA SER A 30 90.78 16.08 51.22
C SER A 30 91.63 17.15 51.91
N LEU A 31 90.98 18.18 52.46
CA LEU A 31 91.61 19.25 53.23
C LEU A 31 91.44 19.02 54.72
N ALA A 32 92.50 19.26 55.51
CA ALA A 32 92.42 19.31 56.96
C ALA A 32 92.51 20.77 57.47
N ASP A 33 91.97 21.04 58.66
CA ASP A 33 92.08 22.35 59.34
C ASP A 33 93.54 22.84 59.46
N HIS A 34 94.50 21.91 59.58
CA HIS A 34 95.92 22.20 59.60
C HIS A 34 96.41 22.86 58.30
N ASP A 35 95.93 22.39 57.15
CA ASP A 35 96.37 22.83 55.83
C ASP A 35 95.92 24.26 55.54
N LEU A 36 94.85 24.71 56.17
CA LEU A 36 94.34 26.08 56.08
C LEU A 36 95.08 27.03 57.05
N LYS A 37 95.44 26.54 58.24
CA LYS A 37 96.16 27.34 59.26
C LYS A 37 97.65 27.48 58.94
N ARG A 38 98.25 26.49 58.30
CA ARG A 38 99.66 26.45 57.87
C ARG A 38 99.75 25.93 56.43
N PRO A 39 99.43 26.78 55.45
CA PRO A 39 99.36 26.35 54.07
C PRO A 39 100.76 26.07 53.51
N ALA A 40 101.01 24.80 53.18
CA ALA A 40 102.19 24.38 52.44
C ALA A 40 102.00 24.67 50.95
N SER A 41 102.99 25.32 50.31
CA SER A 41 102.88 25.74 48.90
C SER A 41 102.57 24.56 47.96
N GLU A 42 103.24 23.43 48.13
CA GLU A 42 103.00 22.21 47.34
C GLU A 42 101.54 21.73 47.48
N ARG A 43 101.02 21.69 48.71
CA ARG A 43 99.65 21.24 49.00
C ARG A 43 98.59 22.17 48.39
N ILE A 44 98.81 23.48 48.42
CA ILE A 44 97.88 24.47 47.84
C ILE A 44 97.97 24.47 46.31
N CYS A 45 99.15 24.23 45.75
CA CYS A 45 99.33 24.05 44.31
C CYS A 45 98.52 22.84 43.81
N ASP A 46 98.62 21.70 44.48
CA ASP A 46 97.81 20.50 44.17
C ASP A 46 96.32 20.78 44.26
N LEU A 47 95.90 21.49 45.32
CA LEU A 47 94.50 21.88 45.52
C LEU A 47 93.97 22.71 44.35
N TYR A 48 94.70 23.76 43.96
CA TYR A 48 94.33 24.60 42.83
C TYR A 48 94.33 23.83 41.50
N ALA A 49 95.27 22.92 41.30
CA ALA A 49 95.28 22.05 40.13
C ALA A 49 94.01 21.20 40.04
N LYS A 50 93.58 20.58 41.15
CA LYS A 50 92.35 19.79 41.18
C LYS A 50 91.08 20.62 41.03
N VAL A 51 91.04 21.81 41.63
CA VAL A 51 89.95 22.77 41.40
C VAL A 51 89.82 23.11 39.91
N LEU A 52 90.93 23.43 39.24
CA LEU A 52 90.92 23.76 37.82
C LEU A 52 90.45 22.59 36.96
N GLU A 53 90.96 21.38 37.23
CA GLU A 53 90.56 20.14 36.54
C GLU A 53 89.04 19.91 36.64
N GLU A 54 88.49 19.97 37.85
CA GLU A 54 87.07 19.76 38.13
C GLU A 54 86.18 20.86 37.53
N THR A 55 86.67 22.10 37.45
CA THR A 55 85.88 23.23 36.94
C THR A 55 85.89 23.37 35.43
N THR A 56 86.93 22.88 34.76
CA THR A 56 87.14 23.05 33.32
C THR A 56 86.82 21.78 32.53
N GLY A 57 86.63 20.63 33.22
CA GLY A 57 86.24 19.37 32.57
C GLY A 57 87.33 18.73 31.71
N GLY A 58 88.60 19.11 31.91
CA GLY A 58 89.74 18.63 31.13
C GLY A 58 90.95 18.34 32.00
N VAL A 59 91.65 17.24 31.69
CA VAL A 59 92.99 16.96 32.23
C VAL A 59 93.94 18.05 31.70
N PHE A 60 94.80 18.56 32.60
CA PHE A 60 95.70 19.69 32.38
C PHE A 60 96.60 19.59 31.13
N GLU A 61 96.68 18.39 30.53
CA GLU A 61 97.56 18.04 29.41
C GLU A 61 97.05 18.45 28.02
N GLN A 62 95.75 18.58 27.75
CA GLN A 62 95.28 18.63 26.34
C GLN A 62 94.94 20.03 25.80
N VAL A 63 94.53 20.98 26.63
CA VAL A 63 94.11 22.31 26.15
C VAL A 63 95.30 23.29 26.02
N ASP A 64 96.48 22.93 26.55
CA ASP A 64 97.60 23.86 26.70
C ASP A 64 98.77 23.65 25.74
N VAL A 65 98.70 22.63 24.87
CA VAL A 65 99.79 22.31 23.93
C VAL A 65 100.07 23.50 23.01
N MET A 66 99.04 24.19 22.51
CA MET A 66 99.22 25.33 21.60
C MET A 66 99.69 26.61 22.28
N ALA A 67 99.22 26.90 23.50
CA ALA A 67 99.66 28.08 24.25
C ALA A 67 101.11 27.91 24.76
N LEU A 68 101.47 26.72 25.23
CA LEU A 68 102.86 26.39 25.59
C LEU A 68 103.77 26.39 24.36
N GLN A 69 103.34 25.83 23.22
CA GLN A 69 104.10 25.87 21.96
C GLN A 69 104.38 27.31 21.50
N SER A 70 103.36 28.17 21.46
CA SER A 70 103.55 29.57 21.06
C SER A 70 104.50 30.34 22.00
N MET A 71 104.45 30.07 23.31
CA MET A 71 105.38 30.67 24.27
C MET A 71 106.81 30.12 24.14
N GLN A 72 106.93 28.84 23.78
CA GLN A 72 108.19 28.14 23.55
C GLN A 72 108.87 28.63 22.27
N GLU A 73 108.11 28.87 21.20
CA GLU A 73 108.57 29.47 19.94
C GLU A 73 109.12 30.89 20.16
N ILE A 74 108.40 31.73 20.89
CA ILE A 74 108.82 33.10 21.21
C ILE A 74 110.11 33.13 22.06
N LEU A 75 110.24 32.24 23.05
CA LEU A 75 111.43 32.17 23.90
C LEU A 75 112.65 31.63 23.14
N GLN A 76 112.44 30.71 22.20
CA GLN A 76 113.48 30.20 21.32
C GLN A 76 114.01 31.30 20.38
N GLU A 77 113.12 32.17 19.89
CA GLU A 77 113.48 33.29 19.03
C GLU A 77 114.21 34.43 19.77
N ILE A 78 113.84 34.71 21.03
CA ILE A 78 114.41 35.83 21.80
C ILE A 78 115.76 35.49 22.44
N TYR A 79 115.93 34.30 22.97
CA TYR A 79 117.07 33.97 23.83
C TYR A 79 118.03 32.94 23.24
N SER A 80 117.75 32.36 22.07
CA SER A 80 118.60 31.32 21.44
C SER A 80 119.05 30.26 22.46
N LEU A 81 118.10 29.80 23.29
CA LEU A 81 118.39 28.94 24.44
C LEU A 81 118.61 27.51 23.96
N ASP A 82 119.87 27.08 23.92
CA ASP A 82 120.27 25.69 23.67
C ASP A 82 119.87 24.71 24.81
N TYR A 83 119.23 25.22 25.87
CA TYR A 83 118.82 24.43 27.04
C TYR A 83 117.33 24.61 27.35
N GLN A 84 116.47 24.06 26.49
CA GLN A 84 115.00 24.09 26.64
C GLN A 84 114.52 23.36 27.92
N ASP A 85 115.24 22.33 28.37
CA ASP A 85 114.86 21.52 29.54
C ASP A 85 115.00 22.26 30.87
N ILE A 86 115.91 23.24 30.97
CA ILE A 86 116.18 23.97 32.22
C ILE A 86 114.99 24.87 32.61
N TYR A 87 114.23 25.35 31.62
CA TYR A 87 113.13 26.30 31.82
C TYR A 87 111.75 25.64 31.81
N ALA A 88 111.65 24.36 31.45
CA ALA A 88 110.38 23.65 31.30
C ALA A 88 109.53 23.70 32.59
N VAL A 89 110.17 23.56 33.75
CA VAL A 89 109.49 23.61 35.07
C VAL A 89 108.90 25.00 35.33
N GLN A 90 109.65 26.07 35.05
CA GLN A 90 109.22 27.45 35.26
C GLN A 90 108.14 27.86 34.25
N MET A 91 108.24 27.38 33.01
CA MET A 91 107.22 27.61 31.98
C MET A 91 105.89 26.95 32.36
N ASN A 92 105.93 25.70 32.83
CA ASN A 92 104.73 25.00 33.31
C ASN A 92 104.12 25.71 34.53
N ALA A 93 104.94 26.18 35.48
CA ALA A 93 104.47 26.95 36.61
C ALA A 93 103.83 28.29 36.20
N MET A 94 104.37 28.97 35.19
CA MET A 94 103.81 30.21 34.67
C MET A 94 102.50 29.98 33.90
N ALA A 95 102.42 28.93 33.09
CA ALA A 95 101.20 28.53 32.40
C ALA A 95 100.08 28.20 33.41
N PHE A 96 100.42 27.46 34.47
CA PHE A 96 99.52 27.21 35.60
C PHE A 96 99.03 28.49 36.25
N TYR A 97 99.94 29.42 36.58
CA TYR A 97 99.55 30.71 37.15
C TYR A 97 98.62 31.51 36.23
N ILE A 98 98.90 31.58 34.93
CA ILE A 98 98.05 32.32 33.97
C ILE A 98 96.64 31.73 33.93
N LYS A 99 96.51 30.40 33.88
CA LYS A 99 95.22 29.71 33.93
C LYS A 99 94.49 29.96 35.23
N MET A 100 95.19 29.81 36.35
CA MET A 100 94.62 30.03 37.67
C MET A 100 94.13 31.47 37.83
N ARG A 101 94.89 32.44 37.32
CA ARG A 101 94.49 33.86 37.31
C ARG A 101 93.24 34.10 36.45
N LYS A 102 93.15 33.49 35.26
CA LYS A 102 91.94 33.58 34.40
C LYS A 102 90.72 32.97 35.10
N PHE A 103 90.89 31.80 35.71
CA PHE A 103 89.83 31.18 36.49
C PHE A 103 89.41 32.05 37.67
N MET A 104 90.36 32.63 38.40
CA MET A 104 90.10 33.52 39.52
C MET A 104 89.33 34.78 39.12
N GLN A 105 89.56 35.30 37.92
CA GLN A 105 88.74 36.39 37.37
C GLN A 105 87.27 35.99 37.19
N VAL A 106 87.00 34.76 36.75
CA VAL A 106 85.63 34.21 36.64
C VAL A 106 84.99 34.01 38.01
N VAL A 107 85.78 33.57 38.99
CA VAL A 107 85.35 33.44 40.40
C VAL A 107 85.03 34.80 41.04
N GLY A 108 85.59 35.90 40.51
CA GLY A 108 85.40 37.26 41.02
C GLY A 108 86.56 37.79 41.86
N ILE A 109 87.76 37.19 41.77
CA ILE A 109 89.00 37.61 42.42
C ILE A 109 89.96 38.13 41.36
N SER A 110 90.09 39.46 41.25
CA SER A 110 90.88 40.12 40.21
C SER A 110 92.37 40.27 40.53
N ASP A 111 92.73 40.23 41.81
CA ASP A 111 94.06 40.52 42.35
C ASP A 111 94.89 39.26 42.68
N PHE A 112 94.48 38.10 42.16
CA PHE A 112 95.22 36.84 42.32
C PHE A 112 96.65 36.97 41.76
N ASN A 113 97.65 36.60 42.56
CA ASN A 113 99.06 36.78 42.24
C ASN A 113 99.89 35.50 42.50
N LEU A 114 101.14 35.47 42.06
CA LEU A 114 102.01 34.30 42.20
C LEU A 114 102.31 33.93 43.67
N GLY A 115 102.28 34.92 44.57
CA GLY A 115 102.42 34.71 46.01
C GLY A 115 101.33 33.82 46.59
N ASP A 116 100.13 33.83 46.00
CA ASP A 116 99.01 32.97 46.42
C ASP A 116 99.27 31.48 46.20
N ILE A 117 100.24 31.15 45.33
CA ILE A 117 100.67 29.79 45.02
C ILE A 117 101.97 29.46 45.76
N VAL A 118 102.98 30.34 45.65
CA VAL A 118 104.34 30.08 46.15
C VAL A 118 104.44 30.29 47.67
N ARG A 119 103.69 31.23 48.22
CA ARG A 119 103.70 31.56 49.65
C ARG A 119 102.28 31.92 50.13
N PRO A 120 101.38 30.94 50.17
CA PRO A 120 99.99 31.18 50.53
C PRO A 120 99.89 31.74 51.96
N GLU A 121 99.14 32.83 52.13
CA GLU A 121 98.85 33.40 53.44
C GLU A 121 97.50 32.86 53.96
N PRO A 122 97.40 32.38 55.22
CA PRO A 122 96.19 31.71 55.72
C PRO A 122 94.88 32.49 55.53
N GLN A 123 94.90 33.80 55.79
CA GLN A 123 93.71 34.65 55.66
C GLN A 123 93.30 34.84 54.20
N ARG A 124 94.27 35.03 53.32
CA ARG A 124 94.05 35.22 51.88
C ARG A 124 93.63 33.92 51.21
N LEU A 125 94.23 32.80 51.59
CA LEU A 125 93.84 31.47 51.14
C LEU A 125 92.39 31.18 51.49
N ARG A 126 91.97 31.43 52.73
CA ARG A 126 90.57 31.24 53.16
C ARG A 126 89.59 32.02 52.28
N MET A 127 89.92 33.28 51.97
CA MET A 127 89.12 34.12 51.08
C MET A 127 89.06 33.56 49.66
N ILE A 128 90.20 33.16 49.10
CA ILE A 128 90.28 32.55 47.77
C ILE A 128 89.42 31.29 47.69
N LEU A 129 89.57 30.37 48.65
CA LEU A 129 88.80 29.13 48.70
C LEU A 129 87.30 29.37 48.90
N SER A 130 86.92 30.40 49.66
CA SER A 130 85.51 30.80 49.81
C SER A 130 84.91 31.24 48.46
N GLY A 131 85.67 32.00 47.66
CA GLY A 131 85.27 32.37 46.31
C GLY A 131 85.11 31.14 45.40
N ILE A 132 86.08 30.22 45.42
CA ILE A 132 86.02 28.98 44.62
C ILE A 132 84.78 28.16 44.97
N ILE A 133 84.50 27.96 46.26
CA ILE A 133 83.32 27.21 46.73
C ILE A 133 82.04 27.87 46.23
N ASN A 134 81.95 29.20 46.31
CA ASN A 134 80.79 29.93 45.83
C ASN A 134 80.57 29.73 44.32
N TYR A 135 81.63 29.79 43.52
CA TYR A 135 81.58 29.50 42.10
C TYR A 135 81.15 28.05 41.81
N MET A 136 81.73 27.08 42.51
CA MET A 136 81.40 25.66 42.32
C MET A 136 79.94 25.34 42.65
N LYS A 137 79.41 25.92 43.74
CA LYS A 137 77.98 25.78 44.08
C LYS A 137 77.06 26.39 43.02
N PHE A 138 77.38 27.61 42.56
CA PHE A 138 76.63 28.24 41.48
C PHE A 138 76.64 27.36 40.22
N ARG A 139 77.79 26.80 39.87
CA ARG A 139 77.93 25.88 38.73
C ARG A 139 77.05 24.63 38.89
N GLU A 140 77.02 24.02 40.07
CA GLU A 140 76.20 22.84 40.35
C GLU A 140 74.70 23.12 40.12
N ASP A 141 74.22 24.28 40.56
CA ASP A 141 72.83 24.68 40.35
C ASP A 141 72.51 24.96 38.87
N GLN A 142 73.45 25.56 38.13
CA GLN A 142 73.29 25.77 36.68
C GLN A 142 73.34 24.45 35.90
N ILE A 143 74.19 23.49 36.27
CA ILE A 143 74.26 22.18 35.63
C ILE A 143 72.92 21.44 35.75
N LYS A 144 72.23 21.52 36.89
CA LYS A 144 70.90 20.93 37.06
C LYS A 144 69.86 21.48 36.09
N ILE A 145 69.97 22.75 35.72
CA ILE A 145 69.11 23.38 34.70
C ILE A 145 69.51 22.89 33.31
N LEU A 146 70.82 22.87 33.02
CA LEU A 146 71.34 22.42 31.73
C LEU A 146 70.94 20.97 31.42
N VAL A 147 71.08 20.06 32.39
CA VAL A 147 70.69 18.64 32.24
C VAL A 147 69.21 18.51 31.87
N LYS A 148 68.32 19.30 32.50
CA LYS A 148 66.89 19.28 32.14
C LYS A 148 66.64 19.78 30.72
N MET A 149 67.37 20.82 30.29
CA MET A 149 67.26 21.31 28.91
C MET A 149 67.77 20.27 27.91
N ASP A 150 68.80 19.51 28.27
CA ASP A 150 69.36 18.43 27.46
C ASP A 150 68.34 17.27 27.31
N GLU A 151 67.72 16.85 28.42
CA GLU A 151 66.62 15.87 28.41
C GLU A 151 65.44 16.31 27.53
N ASP A 152 65.08 17.59 27.58
CA ASP A 152 64.02 18.17 26.73
C ASP A 152 64.42 18.16 25.24
N VAL A 153 65.67 18.47 24.93
CA VAL A 153 66.21 18.42 23.56
C VAL A 153 66.19 16.99 23.04
N GLU A 154 66.71 16.02 23.79
CA GLU A 154 66.68 14.59 23.41
C GLU A 154 65.24 14.11 23.18
N SER A 155 64.30 14.51 24.04
CA SER A 155 62.87 14.17 23.88
C SER A 155 62.26 14.76 22.61
N LEU A 156 62.62 16.00 22.26
CA LEU A 156 62.15 16.67 21.05
C LEU A 156 62.76 16.05 19.79
N GLU A 157 64.05 15.70 19.82
CA GLU A 157 64.72 15.01 18.72
C GLU A 157 64.08 13.65 18.45
N ALA A 158 63.83 12.85 19.50
CA ALA A 158 63.15 11.56 19.37
C ALA A 158 61.74 11.68 18.76
N LYS A 159 60.97 12.71 19.16
CA LYS A 159 59.66 12.99 18.57
C LYS A 159 59.76 13.44 17.11
N ASN A 160 60.76 14.24 16.79
CA ASN A 160 60.98 14.67 15.41
C ASN A 160 61.30 13.47 14.51
N GLU A 161 62.18 12.57 14.97
CA GLU A 161 62.50 11.33 14.24
C GLU A 161 61.26 10.44 14.05
N GLU A 162 60.42 10.27 15.09
CA GLU A 162 59.17 9.52 14.98
C GLU A 162 58.22 10.13 13.94
N LEU A 163 58.06 11.46 13.95
CA LEU A 163 57.21 12.18 12.99
C LEU A 163 57.75 12.10 11.56
N GLU A 164 59.06 12.25 11.36
CA GLU A 164 59.70 12.10 10.06
C GLU A 164 59.51 10.70 9.49
N ASN A 165 59.72 9.66 10.32
CA ASN A 165 59.46 8.28 9.94
C ASN A 165 57.98 8.05 9.59
N GLY A 166 57.05 8.61 10.38
CA GLY A 166 55.62 8.57 10.09
C GLY A 166 55.26 9.25 8.76
N TYR A 167 55.84 10.42 8.50
CA TYR A 167 55.67 11.15 7.23
C TYR A 167 56.17 10.34 6.04
N HIS A 168 57.38 9.78 6.11
CA HIS A 168 57.95 8.97 5.04
C HIS A 168 57.08 7.73 4.73
N ASN A 169 56.61 7.02 5.76
CA ASN A 169 55.73 5.86 5.60
C ASN A 169 54.38 6.23 4.95
N LEU A 170 53.75 7.31 5.42
CA LEU A 170 52.48 7.77 4.87
C LEU A 170 52.61 8.24 3.43
N ASN A 171 53.69 8.97 3.12
CA ASN A 171 53.97 9.44 1.77
C ASN A 171 54.26 8.28 0.80
N ALA A 172 55.00 7.25 1.24
CA ALA A 172 55.21 6.03 0.46
C ALA A 172 53.88 5.31 0.16
N ARG A 173 53.00 5.17 1.17
CA ARG A 173 51.66 4.57 0.98
C ARG A 173 50.78 5.40 0.04
N LEU A 174 50.82 6.73 0.15
CA LEU A 174 50.10 7.63 -0.74
C LEU A 174 50.54 7.44 -2.20
N ASN A 175 51.85 7.34 -2.44
CA ASN A 175 52.39 7.14 -3.77
C ASN A 175 52.03 5.76 -4.35
N ALA A 176 52.08 4.71 -3.53
CA ALA A 176 51.62 3.38 -3.93
C ALA A 176 50.14 3.37 -4.34
N LEU A 177 49.26 4.02 -3.56
CA LEU A 177 47.84 4.15 -3.89
C LEU A 177 47.58 4.97 -5.15
N LYS A 178 48.35 6.04 -5.38
CA LYS A 178 48.28 6.84 -6.61
C LYS A 178 48.68 6.00 -7.83
N LEU A 179 49.73 5.20 -7.71
CA LEU A 179 50.16 4.31 -8.79
C LEU A 179 49.11 3.25 -9.07
N GLN A 180 48.61 2.56 -8.03
CA GLN A 180 47.54 1.56 -8.16
C GLN A 180 46.29 2.15 -8.83
N ARG A 181 45.88 3.37 -8.44
CA ARG A 181 44.76 4.06 -9.08
C ARG A 181 45.02 4.29 -10.57
N LYS A 182 46.21 4.74 -10.94
CA LYS A 182 46.60 4.99 -12.33
C LYS A 182 46.62 3.70 -13.16
N GLU A 183 47.05 2.59 -12.57
CA GLU A 183 47.04 1.26 -13.20
C GLU A 183 45.61 0.73 -13.39
N GLN A 184 44.71 0.98 -12.44
CA GLN A 184 43.32 0.52 -12.48
C GLN A 184 42.40 1.42 -13.33
N GLU A 185 42.76 2.69 -13.53
CA GLU A 185 42.00 3.66 -14.32
C GLU A 185 41.57 3.17 -15.72
N PRO A 186 42.43 2.55 -16.55
CA PRO A 186 42.03 2.04 -17.86
C PRO A 186 41.01 0.90 -17.77
N GLU A 187 41.16 -0.02 -16.81
CA GLU A 187 40.20 -1.11 -16.62
C GLU A 187 38.84 -0.59 -16.16
N VAL A 188 38.83 0.33 -15.19
CA VAL A 188 37.61 1.00 -14.73
C VAL A 188 36.92 1.73 -15.89
N LYS A 189 37.69 2.40 -16.75
CA LYS A 189 37.15 3.08 -17.93
C LYS A 189 36.56 2.08 -18.93
N ARG A 190 37.22 0.94 -19.17
CA ARG A 190 36.70 -0.14 -20.01
C ARG A 190 35.39 -0.69 -19.46
N TYR A 191 35.34 -1.04 -18.17
CA TYR A 191 34.12 -1.56 -17.54
C TYR A 191 32.97 -0.54 -17.56
N LYS A 192 33.26 0.76 -17.41
CA LYS A 192 32.23 1.81 -17.57
C LYS A 192 31.66 1.84 -18.99
N GLN A 193 32.51 1.80 -20.01
CA GLN A 193 32.09 1.77 -21.41
C GLN A 193 31.28 0.50 -21.74
N ASP A 194 31.74 -0.66 -21.26
CA ASP A 194 31.03 -1.92 -21.44
C ASP A 194 29.65 -1.87 -20.79
N ASN A 195 29.55 -1.35 -19.57
CA ASN A 195 28.28 -1.19 -18.86
C ASN A 195 27.32 -0.23 -19.58
N GLU A 196 27.81 0.90 -20.09
CA GLU A 196 27.03 1.82 -20.91
C GLU A 196 26.50 1.13 -22.19
N SER A 197 27.35 0.34 -22.86
CA SER A 197 26.96 -0.40 -24.06
C SER A 197 25.89 -1.46 -23.77
N LEU A 198 26.03 -2.20 -22.67
CA LEU A 198 25.07 -3.22 -22.22
C LEU A 198 23.75 -2.58 -21.82
N MET A 199 23.78 -1.46 -21.11
CA MET A 199 22.60 -0.67 -20.77
C MET A 199 21.85 -0.18 -22.01
N SER A 200 22.57 0.27 -23.04
CA SER A 200 21.95 0.65 -24.32
C SER A 200 21.27 -0.53 -25.00
N LYS A 201 21.96 -1.66 -25.12
CA LYS A 201 21.39 -2.90 -25.68
C LYS A 201 20.17 -3.38 -24.91
N MET A 202 20.21 -3.30 -23.58
CA MET A 202 19.08 -3.67 -22.72
C MET A 202 17.86 -2.77 -23.00
N ARG A 203 18.07 -1.45 -23.14
CA ARG A 203 17.00 -0.51 -23.50
C ARG A 203 16.40 -0.80 -24.88
N GLU A 204 17.24 -1.10 -25.87
CA GLU A 204 16.79 -1.48 -27.21
C GLU A 204 15.97 -2.77 -27.20
N LEU A 205 16.47 -3.82 -26.51
CA LEU A 205 15.75 -5.08 -26.38
C LEU A 205 14.41 -4.89 -25.66
N LYS A 206 14.37 -4.08 -24.61
CA LYS A 206 13.12 -3.74 -23.92
C LYS A 206 12.13 -3.03 -24.85
N LYS A 207 12.60 -2.09 -25.68
CA LYS A 207 11.76 -1.42 -26.69
C LYS A 207 11.20 -2.42 -27.71
N LYS A 208 12.05 -3.33 -28.21
CA LYS A 208 11.61 -4.41 -29.12
C LYS A 208 10.58 -5.32 -28.45
N GLN A 209 10.82 -5.72 -27.20
CA GLN A 209 9.88 -6.54 -26.42
C GLN A 209 8.52 -5.85 -26.27
N THR A 210 8.48 -4.56 -25.91
CA THR A 210 7.23 -3.80 -25.81
C THR A 210 6.52 -3.70 -27.16
N GLY A 211 7.25 -3.50 -28.25
CA GLY A 211 6.69 -3.51 -29.61
C GLY A 211 6.04 -4.85 -29.96
N LEU A 212 6.75 -5.96 -29.73
CA LEU A 212 6.23 -7.31 -29.98
C LEU A 212 5.00 -7.63 -29.10
N LEU A 213 4.98 -7.19 -27.83
CA LEU A 213 3.80 -7.36 -26.98
C LEU A 213 2.58 -6.62 -27.54
N SER A 214 2.76 -5.38 -28.01
CA SER A 214 1.69 -4.62 -28.67
C SER A 214 1.20 -5.32 -29.95
N GLU A 215 2.11 -5.90 -30.74
CA GLU A 215 1.75 -6.65 -31.94
C GLU A 215 0.97 -7.92 -31.59
N ILE A 216 1.41 -8.67 -30.58
CA ILE A 216 0.70 -9.85 -30.07
C ILE A 216 -0.73 -9.48 -29.62
N ASP A 217 -0.90 -8.37 -28.92
CA ASP A 217 -2.22 -7.93 -28.46
C ASP A 217 -3.12 -7.52 -29.64
N SER A 218 -2.56 -6.87 -30.67
CA SER A 218 -3.30 -6.56 -31.90
C SER A 218 -3.73 -7.82 -32.64
N LEU A 219 -2.85 -8.81 -32.77
CA LEU A 219 -3.14 -10.09 -33.41
C LEU A 219 -4.18 -10.89 -32.63
N LYS A 220 -4.15 -10.86 -31.30
CA LYS A 220 -5.19 -11.46 -30.45
C LYS A 220 -6.54 -10.78 -30.67
N ALA A 221 -6.58 -9.45 -30.76
CA ALA A 221 -7.82 -8.72 -31.04
C ALA A 221 -8.38 -9.10 -32.43
N SER A 222 -7.54 -9.12 -33.47
CA SER A 222 -7.93 -9.58 -34.79
C SER A 222 -8.40 -11.04 -34.79
N ARG A 223 -7.74 -11.92 -34.04
CA ARG A 223 -8.18 -13.32 -33.89
C ARG A 223 -9.59 -13.41 -33.32
N VAL A 224 -9.90 -12.63 -32.29
CA VAL A 224 -11.25 -12.59 -31.68
C VAL A 224 -12.25 -12.09 -32.72
N GLU A 225 -11.97 -10.98 -33.39
CA GLU A 225 -12.85 -10.42 -34.43
C GLU A 225 -13.13 -11.43 -35.57
N TRP A 226 -12.10 -12.12 -36.08
CA TRP A 226 -12.28 -13.13 -37.12
C TRP A 226 -13.03 -14.36 -36.61
N THR A 227 -12.81 -14.76 -35.36
CA THR A 227 -13.58 -15.83 -34.72
C THR A 227 -15.07 -15.47 -34.66
N ASP A 228 -15.39 -14.23 -34.28
CA ASP A 228 -16.77 -13.74 -34.24
C ASP A 228 -17.41 -13.70 -35.64
N LYS A 229 -16.67 -13.26 -36.66
CA LYS A 229 -17.12 -13.29 -38.06
C LYS A 229 -17.38 -14.72 -38.55
N ILE A 230 -16.53 -15.67 -38.19
CA ILE A 230 -16.71 -17.08 -38.51
C ILE A 230 -17.96 -17.63 -37.83
N ASN A 231 -18.13 -17.38 -36.53
CA ASN A 231 -19.30 -17.82 -35.77
C ASN A 231 -20.60 -17.22 -36.33
N ASN A 232 -20.60 -15.94 -36.68
CA ASN A 232 -21.75 -15.29 -37.32
C ASN A 232 -22.06 -15.89 -38.69
N SER A 233 -21.04 -16.13 -39.52
CA SER A 233 -21.20 -16.79 -40.83
C SER A 233 -21.73 -18.21 -40.68
N GLN A 234 -21.25 -18.98 -39.70
CA GLN A 234 -21.75 -20.31 -39.38
C GLN A 234 -23.22 -20.27 -38.94
N PHE A 235 -23.59 -19.32 -38.08
CA PHE A 235 -24.98 -19.10 -37.67
C PHE A 235 -25.87 -18.81 -38.88
N LEU A 236 -25.49 -17.84 -39.71
CA LEU A 236 -26.22 -17.49 -40.94
C LEU A 236 -26.35 -18.68 -41.89
N HIS A 237 -25.29 -19.47 -42.06
CA HIS A 237 -25.31 -20.68 -42.88
C HIS A 237 -26.29 -21.73 -42.32
N VAL A 238 -26.29 -21.98 -41.00
CA VAL A 238 -27.23 -22.91 -40.36
C VAL A 238 -28.67 -22.42 -40.51
N THR A 239 -28.93 -21.13 -40.28
CA THR A 239 -30.27 -20.53 -40.49
C THR A 239 -30.72 -20.63 -41.94
N ALA A 240 -29.84 -20.31 -42.90
CA ALA A 240 -30.13 -20.44 -44.32
C ALA A 240 -30.43 -21.90 -44.70
N LYS A 241 -29.68 -22.87 -44.16
CA LYS A 241 -29.91 -24.30 -44.37
C LYS A 241 -31.26 -24.76 -43.78
N GLN A 242 -31.62 -24.29 -42.58
CA GLN A 242 -32.93 -24.57 -41.97
C GLN A 242 -34.08 -23.97 -42.80
N ASN A 243 -33.92 -22.72 -43.26
CA ASN A 243 -34.89 -22.07 -44.14
C ASN A 243 -35.04 -22.84 -45.46
N LEU A 244 -33.92 -23.26 -46.07
CA LEU A 244 -33.93 -24.08 -47.28
C LEU A 244 -34.65 -25.41 -47.06
N GLU A 245 -34.45 -26.07 -45.92
CA GLU A 245 -35.16 -27.31 -45.58
C GLU A 245 -36.66 -27.07 -45.36
N SER A 246 -37.04 -25.97 -44.70
CA SER A 246 -38.44 -25.56 -44.55
C SER A 246 -39.09 -25.18 -45.88
N LEU A 247 -38.35 -24.54 -46.79
CA LEU A 247 -38.82 -24.23 -48.14
C LEU A 247 -38.96 -25.51 -48.97
N LYS A 248 -38.01 -26.44 -48.88
CA LYS A 248 -38.10 -27.75 -49.53
C LYS A 248 -39.31 -28.54 -49.07
N SER A 249 -39.67 -28.50 -47.78
CA SER A 249 -40.89 -29.16 -47.29
C SER A 249 -42.19 -28.44 -47.71
N ARG A 250 -42.13 -27.16 -48.03
CA ARG A 250 -43.25 -26.37 -48.59
C ARG A 250 -43.37 -26.47 -50.11
N ILE A 251 -42.31 -26.88 -50.81
CA ILE A 251 -42.40 -27.20 -52.23
C ILE A 251 -43.21 -28.50 -52.33
N VAL A 252 -44.30 -28.42 -53.07
CA VAL A 252 -45.18 -29.55 -53.37
C VAL A 252 -44.35 -30.66 -54.03
N LEU A 253 -44.00 -31.70 -53.28
CA LEU A 253 -43.18 -32.81 -53.76
C LEU A 253 -43.80 -33.54 -54.96
N HIS A 254 -45.13 -33.49 -55.10
CA HIS A 254 -45.87 -34.09 -56.20
C HIS A 254 -47.00 -33.17 -56.70
N PRO A 255 -46.72 -32.31 -57.69
CA PRO A 255 -47.71 -31.43 -58.31
C PRO A 255 -48.93 -32.19 -58.86
N GLU A 256 -48.72 -33.41 -59.35
CA GLU A 256 -49.79 -34.31 -59.82
C GLU A 256 -50.77 -34.69 -58.72
N LYS A 257 -50.28 -35.03 -57.52
CA LYS A 257 -51.17 -35.39 -56.39
C LYS A 257 -52.04 -34.21 -55.98
N LEU A 258 -51.48 -33.00 -55.93
CA LEU A 258 -52.26 -31.81 -55.60
C LEU A 258 -53.31 -31.51 -56.68
N LYS A 259 -52.96 -31.67 -57.96
CA LYS A 259 -53.90 -31.50 -59.07
C LYS A 259 -55.04 -32.53 -59.01
N GLN A 260 -54.71 -33.77 -58.66
CA GLN A 260 -55.68 -34.85 -58.45
C GLN A 260 -56.59 -34.56 -57.25
N THR A 261 -56.06 -34.08 -56.11
CA THR A 261 -56.88 -33.69 -54.96
C THR A 261 -57.79 -32.49 -55.25
N VAL A 262 -57.33 -31.53 -56.05
CA VAL A 262 -58.16 -30.39 -56.49
C VAL A 262 -59.27 -30.86 -57.43
N GLU A 263 -58.98 -31.76 -58.39
CA GLU A 263 -60.00 -32.37 -59.24
C GLU A 263 -61.01 -33.19 -58.43
N GLU A 264 -60.56 -33.97 -57.44
CA GLU A 264 -61.42 -34.71 -56.53
C GLU A 264 -62.30 -33.79 -55.68
N MET A 265 -61.76 -32.69 -55.12
CA MET A 265 -62.55 -31.70 -54.40
C MET A 265 -63.58 -31.02 -55.30
N ASN A 266 -63.22 -30.70 -56.55
CA ASN A 266 -64.13 -30.06 -57.49
C ASN A 266 -65.25 -31.02 -57.91
N ASN A 267 -64.94 -32.30 -58.10
CA ASN A 267 -65.93 -33.35 -58.34
C ASN A 267 -66.86 -33.55 -57.14
N ASN A 268 -66.33 -33.50 -55.92
CA ASN A 268 -67.15 -33.58 -54.70
C ASN A 268 -68.04 -32.34 -54.53
N LEU A 269 -67.53 -31.15 -54.81
CA LEU A 269 -68.30 -29.91 -54.80
C LEU A 269 -69.46 -29.95 -55.83
N SER A 270 -69.21 -30.52 -57.02
CA SER A 270 -70.24 -30.71 -58.03
C SER A 270 -71.35 -31.66 -57.55
N LYS A 271 -70.96 -32.78 -56.92
CA LYS A 271 -71.93 -33.73 -56.34
C LYS A 271 -72.74 -33.11 -55.20
N GLU A 272 -72.10 -32.40 -54.27
CA GLU A 272 -72.82 -31.69 -53.21
C GLU A 272 -73.81 -30.65 -53.76
N ARG A 273 -73.48 -29.99 -54.87
CA ARG A 273 -74.41 -29.09 -55.57
C ARG A 273 -75.62 -29.82 -56.13
N GLU A 274 -75.42 -30.98 -56.76
CA GLU A 274 -76.51 -31.81 -57.28
C GLU A 274 -77.41 -32.30 -56.13
N ASP A 275 -76.83 -32.79 -55.05
CA ASP A 275 -77.55 -33.22 -53.85
C ASP A 275 -78.35 -32.08 -53.21
N LEU A 276 -77.79 -30.87 -53.16
CA LEU A 276 -78.49 -29.67 -52.70
C LEU A 276 -79.73 -29.38 -53.56
N THR A 277 -79.59 -29.41 -54.89
CA THR A 277 -80.73 -29.18 -55.79
C THR A 277 -81.81 -30.26 -55.67
N ALA A 278 -81.43 -31.52 -55.43
CA ALA A 278 -82.36 -32.61 -55.19
C ALA A 278 -83.11 -32.43 -53.85
N ALA A 279 -82.40 -32.03 -52.80
CA ALA A 279 -83.00 -31.72 -51.49
C ALA A 279 -83.97 -30.54 -51.58
N GLU A 280 -83.62 -29.46 -52.28
CA GLU A 280 -84.50 -28.30 -52.50
C GLU A 280 -85.78 -28.66 -53.27
N LYS A 281 -85.69 -29.61 -54.22
CA LYS A 281 -86.88 -30.12 -54.93
C LYS A 281 -87.76 -30.94 -53.98
N SER A 282 -87.17 -31.80 -53.16
CA SER A 282 -87.90 -32.58 -52.15
C SER A 282 -88.61 -31.70 -51.11
N ILE A 283 -87.96 -30.60 -50.69
CA ILE A 283 -88.56 -29.60 -49.78
C ILE A 283 -89.77 -28.92 -50.42
N ARG A 284 -89.70 -28.59 -51.72
CA ARG A 284 -90.84 -28.02 -52.44
C ARG A 284 -92.02 -28.99 -52.54
N ASP A 285 -91.76 -30.25 -52.87
CA ASP A 285 -92.80 -31.29 -52.99
C ASP A 285 -93.46 -31.59 -51.64
N THR A 286 -92.70 -31.59 -50.54
CA THR A 286 -93.23 -31.79 -49.19
C THR A 286 -94.06 -30.61 -48.69
N ASN A 287 -93.65 -29.37 -48.99
CA ASN A 287 -94.46 -28.18 -48.67
C ASN A 287 -95.79 -28.16 -49.44
N ALA A 288 -95.80 -28.54 -50.73
CA ALA A 288 -97.03 -28.66 -51.50
C ALA A 288 -98.01 -29.70 -50.89
N LYS A 289 -97.48 -30.83 -50.40
CA LYS A 289 -98.28 -31.83 -49.67
C LYS A 289 -98.81 -31.30 -48.34
N LEU A 290 -98.02 -30.51 -47.61
CA LEU A 290 -98.42 -29.88 -46.35
C LEU A 290 -99.59 -28.91 -46.55
N ASP A 291 -99.54 -28.08 -47.60
CA ASP A 291 -100.61 -27.12 -47.89
C ASP A 291 -101.91 -27.83 -48.30
N MET A 292 -101.85 -28.94 -49.05
CA MET A 292 -103.02 -29.78 -49.30
C MET A 292 -103.62 -30.37 -48.02
N LEU A 293 -102.78 -30.82 -47.08
CA LEU A 293 -103.27 -31.35 -45.80
C LEU A 293 -103.93 -30.28 -44.93
N LYS A 294 -103.46 -29.02 -44.96
CA LYS A 294 -104.12 -27.91 -44.27
C LYS A 294 -105.53 -27.65 -44.78
N VAL A 295 -105.75 -27.72 -46.10
CA VAL A 295 -107.08 -27.58 -46.70
C VAL A 295 -108.03 -28.69 -46.19
N VAL A 296 -107.55 -29.93 -46.17
CA VAL A 296 -108.32 -31.07 -45.62
C VAL A 296 -108.60 -30.89 -44.13
N GLU A 297 -107.65 -30.38 -43.35
CA GLU A 297 -107.84 -30.09 -41.93
C GLU A 297 -108.98 -29.07 -41.71
N ASP A 298 -109.00 -27.98 -42.49
CA ASP A 298 -110.03 -26.94 -42.41
C ASP A 298 -111.42 -27.47 -42.82
N GLU A 299 -111.50 -28.35 -43.82
CA GLU A 299 -112.75 -29.02 -44.22
C GLU A 299 -113.29 -29.95 -43.12
N ILE A 300 -112.43 -30.73 -42.47
CA ILE A 300 -112.81 -31.58 -41.33
C ILE A 300 -113.31 -30.72 -40.16
N ARG A 301 -112.65 -29.58 -39.90
CA ARG A 301 -113.07 -28.65 -38.83
C ARG A 301 -114.43 -28.03 -39.13
N ALA A 302 -114.74 -27.74 -40.40
CA ALA A 302 -116.07 -27.29 -40.82
C ALA A 302 -117.13 -28.39 -40.65
N CYS A 303 -116.80 -29.63 -41.02
CA CYS A 303 -117.70 -30.78 -40.86
C CYS A 303 -118.06 -31.03 -39.38
N ASN A 304 -117.08 -30.93 -38.47
CA ASN A 304 -117.33 -31.06 -37.03
C ASN A 304 -118.26 -29.96 -36.49
N LYS A 305 -118.14 -28.70 -36.96
CA LYS A 305 -119.08 -27.63 -36.57
C LYS A 305 -120.52 -27.95 -37.00
N ILE A 306 -120.70 -28.51 -38.20
CA ILE A 306 -122.02 -28.92 -38.69
C ILE A 306 -122.56 -30.06 -37.82
N LEU A 307 -121.72 -31.02 -37.43
CA LEU A 307 -122.11 -32.12 -36.56
C LEU A 307 -122.58 -31.63 -35.17
N ASP A 308 -121.87 -30.69 -34.56
CA ASP A 308 -122.27 -30.09 -33.27
C ASP A 308 -123.62 -29.36 -33.36
N GLU A 309 -123.88 -28.66 -34.47
CA GLU A 309 -125.15 -27.96 -34.70
C GLU A 309 -126.31 -28.96 -34.84
N VAL A 310 -126.11 -30.06 -35.57
CA VAL A 310 -127.10 -31.14 -35.72
C VAL A 310 -127.39 -31.82 -34.38
N LEU A 311 -126.38 -32.06 -33.55
CA LEU A 311 -126.55 -32.64 -32.22
C LEU A 311 -127.36 -31.71 -31.29
N LYS A 312 -127.15 -30.39 -31.36
CA LYS A 312 -127.97 -29.41 -30.62
C LYS A 312 -129.42 -29.41 -31.08
N GLN A 313 -129.68 -29.43 -32.39
CA GLN A 313 -131.04 -29.47 -32.93
C GLN A 313 -131.78 -30.74 -32.52
N ARG A 314 -131.09 -31.90 -32.53
CA ARG A 314 -131.66 -33.17 -32.04
C ARG A 314 -132.09 -33.08 -30.58
N ASN A 315 -131.24 -32.55 -29.70
CA ASN A 315 -131.56 -32.40 -28.28
C ASN A 315 -132.75 -31.46 -28.03
N ASN A 316 -132.94 -30.44 -28.87
CA ASN A 316 -134.11 -29.55 -28.79
C ASN A 316 -135.39 -30.27 -29.24
N CYS A 317 -135.33 -31.06 -30.32
CA CYS A 317 -136.46 -31.90 -30.74
C CYS A 317 -136.86 -32.91 -29.65
N ASP A 318 -135.90 -33.56 -28.99
CA ASP A 318 -136.20 -34.52 -27.93
C ASP A 318 -136.89 -33.86 -26.72
N LYS A 319 -136.57 -32.60 -26.40
CA LYS A 319 -137.27 -31.82 -25.36
C LYS A 319 -138.70 -31.47 -25.79
N ALA A 320 -138.88 -30.96 -27.01
CA ALA A 320 -140.19 -30.64 -27.54
C ALA A 320 -141.12 -31.87 -27.61
N PHE A 321 -140.57 -33.05 -27.93
CA PHE A 321 -141.32 -34.30 -27.93
C PHE A 321 -141.78 -34.72 -26.52
N LYS A 322 -140.98 -34.47 -25.47
CA LYS A 322 -141.40 -34.72 -24.09
C LYS A 322 -142.52 -33.79 -23.65
N GLU A 323 -142.39 -32.48 -23.94
CA GLU A 323 -143.42 -31.48 -23.62
C GLU A 323 -144.74 -31.77 -24.35
N LEU A 324 -144.69 -32.20 -25.61
CA LEU A 324 -145.88 -32.61 -26.37
C LEU A 324 -146.61 -33.80 -25.73
N ARG A 325 -145.85 -34.76 -25.19
CA ARG A 325 -146.40 -35.97 -24.55
C ARG A 325 -147.12 -35.63 -23.24
N GLU A 326 -146.52 -34.76 -22.42
CA GLU A 326 -147.14 -34.28 -21.18
C GLU A 326 -148.43 -33.49 -21.47
N LEU A 327 -148.44 -32.64 -22.50
CA LEU A 327 -149.64 -31.90 -22.91
C LEU A 327 -150.76 -32.83 -23.42
N GLN A 328 -150.42 -33.92 -24.12
CA GLN A 328 -151.41 -34.89 -24.59
C GLN A 328 -152.09 -35.61 -23.42
N GLU A 329 -151.33 -36.01 -22.38
CA GLU A 329 -151.89 -36.64 -21.17
C GLU A 329 -152.82 -35.67 -20.40
N ASP A 330 -152.47 -34.38 -20.35
CA ASP A 330 -153.29 -33.32 -19.74
C ASP A 330 -154.61 -33.06 -20.49
N VAL A 331 -154.61 -33.18 -21.83
CA VAL A 331 -155.83 -33.06 -22.64
C VAL A 331 -156.74 -34.27 -22.47
N GLU A 332 -156.16 -35.47 -22.37
CA GLU A 332 -156.89 -36.72 -22.17
C GLU A 332 -157.65 -36.73 -20.83
N THR A 333 -156.99 -36.28 -19.76
CA THR A 333 -157.57 -36.16 -18.42
C THR A 333 -158.69 -35.11 -18.37
N LYS A 334 -158.50 -33.93 -18.98
CA LYS A 334 -159.55 -32.91 -19.07
C LYS A 334 -160.77 -33.36 -19.88
N ARG A 335 -160.59 -34.15 -20.95
CA ARG A 335 -161.69 -34.74 -21.74
C ARG A 335 -162.49 -35.81 -20.97
N GLN A 336 -161.86 -36.52 -20.03
CA GLN A 336 -162.58 -37.47 -19.17
C GLN A 336 -163.46 -36.73 -18.15
N ILE A 337 -162.95 -35.66 -17.55
CA ILE A 337 -163.72 -34.84 -16.58
C ILE A 337 -164.96 -34.21 -17.25
N LEU A 338 -164.83 -33.69 -18.48
CA LEU A 338 -165.97 -33.13 -19.22
C LEU A 338 -167.09 -34.15 -19.48
N ARG A 339 -166.74 -35.40 -19.82
CA ARG A 339 -167.73 -36.46 -20.08
C ARG A 339 -168.49 -36.91 -18.84
N GLU A 340 -167.89 -36.80 -17.65
CA GLU A 340 -168.60 -37.06 -16.39
C GLU A 340 -169.60 -35.95 -16.03
N ILE A 341 -169.30 -34.70 -16.38
CA ILE A 341 -170.18 -33.55 -16.11
C ILE A 341 -171.41 -33.59 -17.02
N GLU A 342 -171.22 -33.83 -18.33
CA GLU A 342 -172.35 -33.89 -19.29
C GLU A 342 -173.35 -35.00 -18.96
N LYS A 343 -172.89 -36.16 -18.47
CA LYS A 343 -173.79 -37.24 -18.06
C LYS A 343 -174.58 -36.91 -16.80
N LYS A 344 -174.00 -36.15 -15.85
CA LYS A 344 -174.72 -35.71 -14.65
C LYS A 344 -175.83 -34.70 -14.96
N GLU A 345 -175.66 -33.88 -16.00
CA GLU A 345 -176.68 -32.91 -16.43
C GLU A 345 -177.91 -33.56 -17.09
N GLN A 346 -177.74 -34.58 -17.94
CA GLN A 346 -178.89 -35.25 -18.56
C GLN A 346 -179.80 -36.00 -17.57
N VAL A 347 -179.23 -36.52 -16.48
CA VAL A 347 -180.00 -37.20 -15.42
C VAL A 347 -180.80 -36.20 -14.57
N HIS A 348 -180.34 -34.94 -14.46
CA HIS A 348 -181.00 -33.93 -13.63
C HIS A 348 -182.22 -33.29 -14.30
N LEU A 349 -182.25 -33.17 -15.63
CA LEU A 349 -183.32 -32.47 -16.34
C LEU A 349 -184.65 -33.24 -16.47
N MET A 350 -184.67 -34.58 -16.40
CA MET A 350 -185.94 -35.32 -16.61
C MET A 350 -186.64 -35.79 -15.32
N ILE A 351 -185.94 -35.78 -14.17
CA ILE A 351 -186.58 -35.94 -12.84
C ILE A 351 -187.58 -34.81 -12.54
N LEU A 352 -187.51 -33.68 -13.26
CA LEU A 352 -188.34 -32.49 -13.03
C LEU A 352 -189.71 -32.44 -13.74
N GLN A 353 -190.09 -33.41 -14.60
CA GLN A 353 -191.43 -33.41 -15.23
C GLN A 353 -192.36 -34.58 -14.87
N ILE A 354 -191.96 -35.43 -13.91
CA ILE A 354 -192.83 -36.46 -13.31
C ILE A 354 -193.86 -35.89 -12.30
N ASN A 355 -193.84 -34.59 -11.98
CA ASN A 355 -194.57 -34.04 -10.81
C ASN A 355 -195.82 -33.14 -11.04
N PHE A 356 -196.46 -33.07 -12.22
CA PHE A 356 -197.75 -32.34 -12.37
C PHE A 356 -198.75 -33.01 -13.34
N GLY A 357 -199.52 -34.01 -12.87
CA GLY A 357 -200.55 -34.64 -13.72
C GLY A 357 -201.44 -35.73 -13.11
N LYS A 358 -201.94 -35.56 -11.88
CA LYS A 358 -203.11 -36.29 -11.33
C LYS A 358 -204.03 -35.34 -10.54
N SER A 359 -205.10 -34.81 -11.17
CA SER A 359 -206.46 -34.58 -10.59
C SER A 359 -207.40 -33.72 -11.47
N ASN A 360 -208.61 -34.24 -11.72
CA ASN A 360 -209.93 -33.59 -11.80
C ASN A 360 -210.53 -32.90 -13.06
N PHE A 361 -211.70 -33.45 -13.43
CA PHE A 361 -212.97 -32.82 -13.80
C PHE A 361 -213.32 -31.58 -12.94
N ASN A 362 -213.54 -30.41 -13.54
CA ASN A 362 -214.86 -29.79 -13.64
C ASN A 362 -214.86 -28.52 -14.51
N LYS A 363 -215.76 -28.53 -15.50
CA LYS A 363 -216.51 -27.39 -16.08
C LYS A 363 -215.82 -26.39 -17.02
N LEU A 364 -216.60 -26.08 -18.07
CA LEU A 364 -216.68 -24.82 -18.82
C LEU A 364 -215.48 -24.52 -19.72
N CYS A 365 -215.59 -23.80 -20.84
CA CYS A 365 -216.66 -23.34 -21.73
C CYS A 365 -215.90 -22.44 -22.73
N PHE A 366 -216.43 -22.33 -23.95
CA PHE A 366 -216.25 -21.18 -24.84
C PHE A 366 -214.88 -20.92 -25.53
N ILE A 367 -215.02 -20.66 -26.85
CA ILE A 367 -214.26 -19.72 -27.71
C ILE A 367 -212.88 -20.23 -28.19
N SER A 368 -212.59 -20.56 -29.46
CA SER A 368 -212.84 -20.04 -30.82
C SER A 368 -211.48 -19.74 -31.53
N PRO A 369 -211.36 -19.01 -32.67
CA PRO A 369 -210.70 -19.44 -33.90
C PRO A 369 -209.29 -18.80 -34.14
N PHE A 370 -208.77 -19.00 -35.38
CA PHE A 370 -207.59 -18.41 -36.06
C PHE A 370 -206.20 -18.92 -35.64
N CYS A 371 -205.21 -19.12 -36.52
CA CYS A 371 -205.07 -19.28 -37.99
C CYS A 371 -203.55 -19.33 -38.29
N ILE A 372 -203.20 -19.87 -39.48
CA ILE A 372 -202.05 -19.57 -40.39
C ILE A 372 -200.67 -19.38 -39.77
#